data_AF-A0A0U2YHE4-F1
#
_entry.id   AF-A0A0U2YHE4-F1
#
_cell.length_a   1.000
_cell.length_b   1.000
_cell.length_c   1.000
_cell.angle_alpha   90.00
_cell.angle_beta   90.00
_cell.angle_gamma   90.00
#
_symmetry.space_group_name_H-M   'P 1'
#
loop_
_entity.id
_entity.type
_entity.pdbx_description
1 polymer ?
#
loop_
_entity_poly.entity_id
_entity_poly.type
_entity_poly.pdbx_seq_one_letter_code
_entity_poly.pdbx_strand_id
1 'polypeptide(L)'
;MSSFVFLHCFCNPNFAFFAALRENFPMSTFLEEILKLKRRRVEEAKRQFKIQNLEFKIGADRPPHRLREALQNQNRINIIAEIKRASPSKGIINDKIDVAELAENYERGGACA
;
A
#
# COMPACT_ATOMS: atom_id res chain seq x y z
N MET A 1 30.98 -2.42 29.09
CA MET A 1 31.12 -1.04 29.59
C MET A 1 31.50 -0.17 28.41
N SER A 2 30.80 0.87 27.98
CA SER A 2 29.55 1.52 28.35
C SER A 2 29.22 2.41 27.14
N SER A 3 28.01 2.32 26.58
CA SER A 3 26.92 3.30 26.77
C SER A 3 27.09 4.60 25.96
N PHE A 4 26.05 4.89 25.16
CA PHE A 4 25.31 6.18 25.05
C PHE A 4 26.13 7.46 24.75
N VAL A 5 25.71 8.43 23.92
CA VAL A 5 24.40 9.05 23.71
C VAL A 5 24.49 9.76 22.33
N PHE A 6 23.49 9.62 21.45
CA PHE A 6 23.26 10.60 20.38
C PHE A 6 21.89 11.23 20.62
N LEU A 7 21.90 12.41 21.21
CA LEU A 7 20.77 13.33 21.22
C LEU A 7 21.35 14.73 21.07
N HIS A 8 21.14 15.33 19.91
CA HIS A 8 20.76 16.73 19.88
C HIS A 8 20.01 17.04 18.60
N CYS A 9 18.71 17.27 18.79
CA CYS A 9 17.81 17.96 17.90
C CYS A 9 18.29 19.41 17.75
N PHE A 10 18.39 19.93 16.53
CA PHE A 10 18.24 21.36 16.23
C PHE A 10 17.76 21.56 14.79
N CYS A 11 16.65 22.30 14.66
CA CYS A 11 16.10 22.89 13.44
C CYS A 11 17.18 23.48 12.52
N ASN A 12 17.04 23.29 11.20
CA ASN A 12 17.59 24.24 10.24
C ASN A 12 16.62 24.45 9.04
N PRO A 13 16.19 25.70 8.78
CA PRO A 13 15.24 26.06 7.74
C PRO A 13 15.95 26.13 6.38
N ASN A 14 16.10 25.00 5.69
CA ASN A 14 16.58 25.00 4.30
C ASN A 14 15.78 24.01 3.42
N PHE A 15 14.48 23.89 3.70
CA PHE A 15 13.53 23.14 2.87
C PHE A 15 13.29 23.78 1.48
N ALA A 16 13.88 24.95 1.22
CA ALA A 16 13.79 25.65 -0.06
C ALA A 16 14.87 25.26 -1.08
N PHE A 17 15.86 24.43 -0.73
CA PHE A 17 16.95 24.09 -1.65
C PHE A 17 16.66 22.89 -2.57
N PHE A 18 15.71 22.01 -2.18
CA PHE A 18 15.34 20.84 -3.01
C PHE A 18 14.30 21.14 -4.10
N ALA A 19 13.80 22.37 -4.20
CA ALA A 19 12.75 22.75 -5.15
C ALA A 19 13.26 23.19 -6.53
N ALA A 20 14.58 23.37 -6.72
CA ALA A 20 15.15 24.02 -7.90
C ALA A 20 15.86 23.08 -8.90
N LEU A 21 15.60 21.77 -8.86
CA LEU A 21 16.14 20.79 -9.82
C LEU A 21 15.04 19.85 -10.36
N ARG A 22 13.89 20.41 -10.74
CA ARG A 22 12.91 19.68 -11.56
C ARG A 22 12.86 20.28 -12.96
N GLU A 23 14.00 20.22 -13.64
CA GLU A 23 14.06 20.43 -15.08
C GLU A 23 13.33 19.29 -15.82
N ASN A 24 12.42 19.71 -16.71
CA ASN A 24 11.86 19.01 -17.87
C ASN A 24 12.06 17.48 -18.00
N PHE A 25 11.05 16.72 -17.57
CA PHE A 25 10.85 15.34 -18.03
C PHE A 25 9.57 15.25 -18.89
N PRO A 26 9.69 15.16 -20.23
CA PRO A 26 8.55 14.88 -21.10
C PRO A 26 8.32 13.37 -21.18
N MET A 27 7.26 12.91 -20.49
CA MET A 27 6.44 11.70 -20.65
C MET A 27 5.96 11.28 -19.25
N SER A 28 4.64 11.34 -18.98
CA SER A 28 4.11 10.86 -17.71
C SER A 28 4.40 9.38 -17.55
N THR A 29 5.08 9.00 -16.48
CA THR A 29 5.24 7.59 -16.16
C THR A 29 3.88 7.01 -15.73
N PHE A 30 3.67 5.70 -15.91
CA PHE A 30 2.47 5.02 -15.36
C PHE A 30 2.32 5.28 -13.86
N LEU A 31 3.42 5.39 -13.11
CA LEU A 31 3.38 5.71 -11.69
C LEU A 31 2.86 7.14 -11.44
N GLU A 32 3.32 8.14 -12.20
CA GLU A 32 2.83 9.52 -12.08
C GLU A 32 1.34 9.63 -12.40
N GLU A 33 0.85 8.88 -13.39
CA GLU A 33 -0.57 8.81 -13.70
C GLU A 33 -1.38 8.18 -12.55
N ILE A 34 -0.90 7.06 -12.00
CA ILE A 34 -1.50 6.41 -10.83
C ILE A 34 -1.55 7.40 -9.64
N LEU A 35 -0.46 8.12 -9.38
CA LEU A 35 -0.39 9.09 -8.28
C LEU A 35 -1.36 10.26 -8.49
N LYS A 36 -1.41 10.82 -9.71
CA LYS A 36 -2.34 11.91 -10.07
C LYS A 36 -3.79 11.51 -9.85
N LEU A 37 -4.17 10.31 -10.30
CA LEU A 37 -5.52 9.79 -10.13
C LEU A 37 -5.84 9.45 -8.67
N LYS A 38 -4.91 8.81 -7.96
CA LYS A 38 -5.11 8.43 -6.55
C LYS A 38 -5.31 9.65 -5.65
N ARG A 39 -4.56 10.74 -5.88
CA ARG A 39 -4.76 12.00 -5.14
C ARG A 39 -6.18 12.54 -5.30
N ARG A 40 -6.71 12.61 -6.51
CA ARG A 40 -8.10 13.04 -6.74
C ARG A 40 -9.11 12.16 -6.04
N ARG A 41 -8.97 10.83 -6.18
CA ARG A 41 -9.87 9.84 -5.53
C ARG A 41 -9.87 9.96 -4.00
N VAL A 42 -8.69 10.20 -3.39
CA VAL A 42 -8.57 10.39 -1.95
C VAL A 42 -9.26 11.69 -1.52
N GLU A 43 -9.07 12.78 -2.25
CA GLU A 43 -9.73 14.06 -1.93
C GLU A 43 -11.25 13.98 -2.08
N GLU A 44 -11.76 13.28 -3.10
CA GLU A 44 -13.18 13.00 -3.26
C GLU A 44 -13.72 12.14 -2.10
N ALA A 45 -13.02 11.08 -1.71
CA ALA A 45 -13.41 10.22 -0.61
C ALA A 45 -13.46 10.96 0.74
N LYS A 46 -12.51 11.87 1.00
CA LYS A 46 -12.50 12.73 2.21
C LYS A 46 -13.69 13.68 2.27
N ARG A 47 -14.20 14.13 1.11
CA ARG A 47 -15.41 14.97 1.06
C ARG A 47 -16.67 14.14 1.37
N GLN A 48 -16.70 12.88 0.95
CA GLN A 48 -17.83 11.98 1.17
C GLN A 48 -17.85 11.40 2.60
N PHE A 49 -16.69 11.16 3.21
CA PHE A 49 -16.57 10.57 4.53
C PHE A 49 -15.62 11.37 5.43
N LYS A 50 -16.12 11.79 6.59
CA LYS A 50 -15.25 12.28 7.66
C LYS A 50 -14.43 11.12 8.22
N ILE A 51 -13.12 11.32 8.37
CA ILE A 51 -12.19 10.30 8.89
C ILE A 51 -12.67 9.73 10.25
N GLN A 52 -13.17 10.59 11.12
CA GLN A 52 -13.74 10.23 12.43
C GLN A 52 -14.86 9.18 12.32
N ASN A 53 -15.66 9.23 11.26
CA ASN A 53 -16.73 8.26 11.01
C ASN A 53 -16.20 6.92 10.50
N LEU A 54 -15.00 6.89 9.90
CA LEU A 54 -14.33 5.65 9.49
C LEU A 54 -13.70 4.95 10.68
N GLU A 55 -13.10 5.70 11.60
CA GLU A 55 -12.53 5.17 12.85
C GLU A 55 -13.61 4.46 13.68
N PHE A 56 -14.81 5.03 13.79
CA PHE A 56 -15.93 4.37 14.48
C PHE A 56 -16.46 3.13 13.75
N LYS A 57 -16.41 3.11 12.41
CA LYS A 57 -16.85 1.97 11.58
C LYS A 57 -15.88 0.79 11.63
N ILE A 58 -14.59 1.06 11.79
CA ILE A 58 -13.59 0.03 12.04
C ILE A 58 -13.71 -0.29 13.54
N GLY A 59 -14.70 -1.14 13.88
CA GLY A 59 -15.02 -1.45 15.28
C GLY A 59 -13.77 -1.77 16.10
N ALA A 60 -13.75 -1.30 17.36
CA ALA A 60 -12.63 -1.45 18.28
C ALA A 60 -12.22 -2.92 18.49
N ASP A 61 -13.15 -3.86 18.27
CA ASP A 61 -12.96 -5.30 18.44
C ASP A 61 -12.43 -6.02 17.19
N ARG A 62 -12.03 -5.29 16.14
CA ARG A 62 -11.47 -5.91 14.95
C ARG A 62 -10.16 -6.63 15.32
N PRO A 63 -10.00 -7.93 15.02
CA PRO A 63 -8.73 -8.60 15.26
C PRO A 63 -7.63 -7.91 14.46
N PRO A 64 -6.40 -7.81 15.01
CA PRO A 64 -5.28 -7.19 14.32
C PRO A 64 -4.98 -7.90 13.00
N HIS A 65 -4.43 -7.16 12.04
CA HIS A 65 -4.04 -7.74 10.75
C HIS A 65 -2.98 -8.82 10.94
N ARG A 66 -3.26 -10.03 10.44
CA ARG A 66 -2.45 -11.23 10.66
C ARG A 66 -1.38 -11.49 9.58
N LEU A 67 -1.18 -10.56 8.65
CA LEU A 67 -0.25 -10.75 7.53
C LEU A 67 1.18 -11.07 8.01
N ARG A 68 1.65 -10.36 9.04
CA ARG A 68 2.98 -10.61 9.62
C ARG A 68 3.06 -12.04 10.16
N GLU A 69 2.08 -12.46 10.94
CA GLU A 69 2.04 -13.80 11.55
C GLU A 69 1.99 -14.89 10.45
N ALA A 70 1.19 -14.68 9.41
CA ALA A 70 1.05 -15.62 8.29
C ALA A 70 2.35 -15.83 7.49
N LEU A 71 3.24 -14.83 7.47
CA LEU A 71 4.52 -14.86 6.76
C LEU A 71 5.71 -15.34 7.62
N GLN A 72 5.49 -15.65 8.90
CA GLN A 72 6.55 -16.03 9.84
C GLN A 72 6.83 -17.54 9.92
N ASN A 73 6.06 -18.37 9.21
CA ASN A 73 6.26 -19.82 9.26
C ASN A 73 7.55 -20.21 8.53
N GLN A 74 8.54 -20.72 9.27
CA GLN A 74 9.84 -21.13 8.74
C GLN A 74 9.84 -22.56 8.16
N ASN A 75 8.79 -23.33 8.41
CA ASN A 75 8.68 -24.74 7.99
C ASN A 75 8.07 -24.91 6.59
N ARG A 76 7.76 -23.80 5.90
CA ARG A 76 7.18 -23.81 4.55
C ARG A 76 7.60 -22.58 3.76
N ILE A 77 7.39 -22.64 2.45
CA ILE A 77 7.43 -21.45 1.61
C ILE A 77 6.15 -20.64 1.87
N ASN A 78 6.32 -19.34 2.13
CA ASN A 78 5.22 -18.42 2.35
C ASN A 78 4.87 -17.70 1.03
N ILE A 79 3.62 -17.85 0.58
CA ILE A 79 3.15 -17.33 -0.71
C ILE A 79 2.04 -16.31 -0.44
N ILE A 80 2.22 -15.10 -1.01
CA ILE A 80 1.17 -14.09 -1.12
C ILE A 80 0.60 -14.19 -2.53
N ALA A 81 -0.66 -14.56 -2.66
CA ALA A 81 -1.30 -14.75 -3.96
C ALA A 81 -2.14 -13.52 -4.35
N GLU A 82 -1.67 -12.76 -5.35
CA GLU A 82 -2.37 -11.57 -5.83
C GLU A 82 -3.49 -11.92 -6.81
N ILE A 83 -4.72 -11.52 -6.50
CA ILE A 83 -5.83 -11.53 -7.45
C ILE A 83 -5.74 -10.29 -8.35
N LYS A 84 -5.42 -10.47 -9.64
CA LYS A 84 -5.13 -9.37 -10.57
C LYS A 84 -5.89 -9.51 -11.89
N ARG A 85 -6.79 -8.55 -12.18
CA ARG A 85 -7.56 -8.50 -13.44
C ARG A 85 -6.73 -8.04 -14.64
N ALA A 86 -5.88 -7.02 -14.45
CA ALA A 86 -5.09 -6.40 -15.52
C ALA A 86 -3.84 -5.71 -14.95
N SER A 87 -2.86 -5.40 -15.80
CA SER A 87 -1.73 -4.52 -15.47
C SER A 87 -1.41 -3.57 -16.62
N PRO A 88 -0.80 -2.39 -16.35
CA PRO A 88 -0.36 -1.49 -17.42
C PRO A 88 0.59 -2.14 -18.42
N SER A 89 1.44 -3.06 -17.95
CA SER A 89 2.43 -3.75 -18.78
C SER A 89 1.90 -4.94 -19.57
N LYS A 90 0.89 -5.65 -19.08
CA LYS A 90 0.35 -6.87 -19.70
C LYS A 90 -1.07 -6.72 -20.25
N GLY A 91 -1.71 -5.57 -20.05
CA GLY A 91 -3.11 -5.38 -20.39
C GLY A 91 -4.01 -6.27 -19.54
N ILE A 92 -5.07 -6.81 -20.14
CA ILE A 92 -6.01 -7.73 -19.48
C ILE A 92 -5.32 -9.06 -19.19
N ILE A 93 -5.36 -9.50 -17.93
CA ILE A 93 -4.82 -10.78 -17.48
C ILE A 93 -5.95 -11.80 -17.39
N ASN A 94 -7.05 -11.45 -16.71
CA ASN A 94 -8.26 -12.26 -16.67
C ASN A 94 -9.46 -11.36 -16.33
N ASP A 95 -10.34 -11.13 -17.31
CA ASP A 95 -11.52 -10.26 -17.15
C ASP A 95 -12.74 -10.98 -16.57
N LYS A 96 -12.67 -12.31 -16.44
CA LYS A 96 -13.76 -13.18 -15.96
C LYS A 96 -13.49 -13.73 -14.56
N ILE A 97 -12.60 -13.10 -13.78
CA ILE A 97 -12.28 -13.53 -12.42
C ILE A 97 -13.54 -13.46 -11.54
N ASP A 98 -13.92 -14.60 -10.96
CA ASP A 98 -14.64 -14.64 -9.70
C ASP A 98 -13.62 -14.49 -8.56
N VAL A 99 -13.72 -13.39 -7.81
CA VAL A 99 -12.76 -13.03 -6.76
C VAL A 99 -12.89 -13.98 -5.56
N ALA A 100 -14.09 -14.41 -5.23
CA ALA A 100 -14.32 -15.28 -4.08
C ALA A 100 -13.78 -16.69 -4.38
N GLU A 101 -14.13 -17.23 -5.54
CA GLU A 101 -13.65 -18.55 -5.95
C GLU A 101 -12.11 -18.59 -6.07
N LEU A 102 -11.50 -17.56 -6.65
CA LEU A 102 -10.05 -17.50 -6.80
C LEU A 102 -9.33 -17.37 -5.45
N ALA A 103 -9.91 -16.63 -4.50
CA ALA A 103 -9.36 -16.52 -3.14
C ALA A 103 -9.36 -17.89 -2.43
N GLU A 104 -10.47 -18.63 -2.50
CA GLU A 104 -10.54 -19.98 -1.93
C GLU A 104 -9.56 -20.96 -2.61
N ASN A 105 -9.42 -20.85 -3.93
CA ASN A 105 -8.47 -21.66 -4.69
C ASN A 105 -7.03 -21.38 -4.24
N TYR A 106 -6.66 -20.13 -3.99
CA TYR A 106 -5.34 -19.76 -3.47
C TYR A 106 -5.13 -20.27 -2.04
N GLU A 107 -6.13 -20.14 -1.16
CA GLU A 107 -6.07 -20.68 0.19
C GLU A 107 -5.88 -22.21 0.19
N ARG A 108 -6.69 -22.95 -0.59
CA ARG A 108 -6.54 -24.40 -0.77
C ARG A 108 -5.18 -24.78 -1.38
N GLY A 109 -4.65 -23.92 -2.25
CA GLY A 109 -3.32 -24.08 -2.85
C GLY A 109 -2.16 -23.80 -1.89
N GLY A 110 -2.43 -23.38 -0.65
CA GLY A 110 -1.42 -23.13 0.37
C GLY A 110 -0.86 -21.71 0.38
N ALA A 111 -1.53 -20.75 -0.26
CA ALA A 111 -1.23 -19.33 -0.03
C ALA A 111 -1.44 -19.00 1.46
N CYS A 112 -0.57 -18.17 2.04
CA CYS A 112 -0.75 -17.68 3.41
C CYS A 112 -1.32 -16.27 3.46
N ALA A 113 -1.39 -15.57 2.33
CA ALA A 113 -1.99 -14.25 2.20
C ALA A 113 -2.46 -13.96 0.78
#